data_AF-A0A831W1A1-F1
#
_entry.id   AF-A0A831W1A1-F1
#
_cell.length_a   1.000
_cell.length_b   1.000
_cell.length_c   1.000
_cell.angle_alpha   90.00
_cell.angle_beta   90.00
_cell.angle_gamma   90.00
#
_symmetry.space_group_name_H-M   'P 1'
#
loop_
_entity.id
_entity.type
_entity.pdbx_description
1 polymer ?
#
loop_
_entity_poly.entity_id
_entity_poly.type
_entity_poly.pdbx_seq_one_letter_code
_entity_poly.pdbx_strand_id
1 'polypeptide(L)' 'MPLTLPWLDPEDPQAPFPDLHRALREPDGLLAFGGDLSPARLVRAYRNGIFPWYSA' A
#
# COMPACT_ATOMS: atom_id res chain seq x y z
N MET A 1 -5.61 14.87 15.21
CA MET A 1 -4.37 14.97 14.41
C MET A 1 -4.70 14.49 13.01
N PRO A 2 -4.20 15.12 11.93
CA PRO A 2 -4.45 14.62 10.58
C PRO A 2 -3.77 13.26 10.40
N LEU A 3 -4.47 12.32 9.76
CA LEU A 3 -3.90 11.04 9.39
C LEU A 3 -2.96 11.23 8.20
N THR A 4 -1.66 10.95 8.36
CA THR A 4 -0.70 10.97 7.26
C THR A 4 -0.42 9.55 6.82
N LEU A 5 -1.05 9.14 5.71
CA LEU A 5 -0.82 7.84 5.09
C LEU A 5 0.18 7.99 3.93
N PRO A 6 1.12 7.07 3.73
CA PRO A 6 1.99 7.07 2.55
C PRO A 6 1.18 6.95 1.25
N TRP A 7 1.53 7.78 0.27
CA TRP A 7 0.99 7.71 -1.09
C TRP A 7 1.92 6.89 -1.98
N LEU A 8 1.36 5.96 -2.74
CA LEU A 8 2.07 5.21 -3.79
C LEU A 8 1.85 5.90 -5.13
N ASP A 9 2.94 6.17 -5.85
CA ASP A 9 2.87 6.76 -7.17
C ASP A 9 2.38 5.73 -8.21
N PRO A 10 1.27 5.97 -8.93
CA PRO A 10 0.80 5.08 -10.01
C PRO A 10 1.76 5.02 -11.21
N GLU A 11 2.60 6.04 -11.42
CA GLU A 11 3.54 6.09 -12.55
C GLU A 11 4.86 5.35 -12.25
N ASP A 12 5.10 4.96 -10.99
CA ASP A 12 6.24 4.13 -10.59
C ASP A 12 5.80 2.83 -9.89
N PRO A 13 5.40 1.79 -10.64
CA PRO A 13 5.04 0.48 -10.09
C PRO A 13 6.18 -0.23 -9.32
N GLN A 14 7.44 0.18 -9.52
CA GLN A 14 8.62 -0.42 -8.90
C GLN A 14 9.01 0.26 -7.58
N ALA A 15 8.43 1.40 -7.26
CA ALA A 15 8.58 2.07 -5.97
C ALA A 15 8.43 1.07 -4.79
N PRO A 16 9.24 1.19 -3.73
CA PRO A 16 9.14 0.32 -2.56
C PRO A 16 7.84 0.56 -1.80
N PHE A 17 7.31 -0.49 -1.17
CA PHE A 17 6.23 -0.34 -0.20
C PHE A 17 6.76 0.23 1.12
N PRO A 18 5.93 0.93 1.91
CA PRO A 18 6.29 1.32 3.26
C PRO A 18 6.55 0.09 4.14
N ASP A 19 7.33 0.27 5.20
CA ASP A 19 7.54 -0.74 6.23
C ASP A 19 6.20 -1.15 6.87
N LEU A 20 5.94 -2.47 6.92
CA LEU A 20 4.73 -3.08 7.51
C LEU A 20 4.48 -2.62 8.96
N HIS A 21 5.53 -2.36 9.74
CA HIS A 21 5.40 -1.88 11.11
C HIS A 21 4.78 -0.47 11.23
N ARG A 22 4.65 0.25 10.11
CA ARG A 22 3.99 1.54 10.03
C ARG A 22 2.49 1.46 9.72
N ALA A 23 1.95 0.26 9.53
CA ALA A 23 0.52 0.07 9.37
C ALA A 23 -0.23 0.64 10.59
N LEU A 24 -1.38 1.24 10.32
CA LEU A 24 -2.25 1.75 11.38
C LEU A 24 -2.81 0.59 12.21
N ARG A 25 -3.10 0.88 13.48
CA ARG A 25 -3.87 -0.03 14.34
C ARG A 25 -5.38 0.12 14.15
N GLU A 26 -5.81 1.29 13.70
CA GLU A 26 -7.21 1.60 13.41
C GLU A 26 -7.25 2.58 12.22
N PRO A 27 -7.78 2.16 11.06
CA PRO A 27 -8.15 0.78 10.72
C PRO A 27 -6.92 -0.14 10.69
N ASP A 28 -7.06 -1.36 11.23
CA ASP A 28 -5.96 -2.31 11.34
C ASP A 28 -5.39 -2.69 9.96
N GLY A 29 -4.07 -2.62 9.85
CA GLY A 29 -3.35 -3.00 8.63
C GLY A 29 -3.33 -1.94 7.52
N LEU A 30 -4.00 -0.79 7.66
CA LEU A 30 -3.96 0.25 6.62
C LEU A 30 -2.55 0.86 6.54
N LEU A 31 -1.89 0.68 5.39
CA LEU A 31 -0.47 0.95 5.22
C LEU A 31 -0.17 2.08 4.23
N ALA A 32 -0.91 2.16 3.14
CA ALA A 32 -0.69 3.10 2.05
C ALA A 32 -1.98 3.31 1.24
N PHE A 33 -2.00 4.33 0.39
CA PHE A 33 -3.06 4.55 -0.59
C PHE A 33 -2.50 4.99 -1.95
N GLY A 34 -3.33 4.92 -2.99
CA GLY A 34 -2.93 5.26 -4.36
C GLY A 34 -2.30 4.07 -5.09
N GLY A 35 -1.39 4.38 -6.00
CA GLY A 35 -0.75 3.41 -6.87
C GLY A 35 -1.67 2.86 -7.96
N ASP A 36 -1.28 1.71 -8.51
CA ASP A 36 -1.96 1.01 -9.59
C ASP A 36 -2.13 -0.49 -9.25
N LEU A 37 -2.92 -1.20 -10.06
CA LEU A 37 -3.17 -2.64 -9.95
C LEU A 37 -2.44 -3.46 -11.03
N SER A 38 -1.28 -2.98 -11.50
CA SER A 38 -0.46 -3.72 -12.45
C SER A 38 0.01 -5.05 -11.86
N PRO A 39 0.16 -6.10 -12.69
CA PRO A 39 0.64 -7.39 -12.22
C PRO A 39 1.99 -7.32 -11.48
N ALA A 40 2.90 -6.44 -11.93
CA ALA A 40 4.21 -6.29 -11.30
C ALA A 40 4.10 -5.78 -9.86
N ARG A 41 3.27 -4.76 -9.62
CA ARG A 41 3.02 -4.21 -8.28
C ARG A 41 2.28 -5.21 -7.39
N LEU A 42 1.26 -5.89 -7.91
CA LEU A 42 0.52 -6.92 -7.16
C LEU A 42 1.42 -8.08 -6.71
N VAL A 43 2.23 -8.64 -7.62
CA VAL A 43 3.15 -9.74 -7.26
C VAL A 43 4.13 -9.31 -6.17
N ARG A 44 4.63 -8.06 -6.21
CA ARG A 44 5.48 -7.50 -5.16
C ARG A 44 4.72 -7.30 -3.85
N ALA A 45 3.49 -6.79 -3.90
CA ALA A 45 2.65 -6.61 -2.71
C ALA A 45 2.47 -7.95 -1.98
N TYR A 46 1.98 -8.98 -2.69
CA TYR A 46 1.74 -10.30 -2.11
C TYR A 46 3.02 -10.95 -1.56
N ARG A 47 4.17 -10.78 -2.22
CA ARG A 47 5.48 -11.25 -1.71
C ARG A 47 5.89 -10.58 -0.40
N ASN A 48 5.39 -9.38 -0.11
CA ASN A 48 5.67 -8.63 1.11
C ASN A 48 4.50 -8.70 2.12
N GLY A 49 3.50 -9.57 1.92
CA GLY A 49 2.35 -9.66 2.82
C GLY A 49 1.40 -8.46 2.75
N ILE A 50 1.46 -7.69 1.66
CA ILE A 50 0.59 -6.53 1.39
C ILE A 50 -0.44 -6.94 0.35
N PHE A 51 -1.70 -6.55 0.54
CA PHE A 51 -2.77 -6.76 -0.42
C PHE A 51 -3.60 -5.48 -0.56
N PRO A 52 -4.00 -5.09 -1.79
CA PRO A 52 -4.92 -3.98 -1.96
C PRO A 52 -6.32 -4.39 -1.50
N TRP A 53 -6.95 -3.55 -0.69
CA TRP A 53 -8.32 -3.74 -0.25
C TRP A 53 -9.03 -2.39 -0.26
N TYR A 54 -10.07 -2.28 -1.08
CA TYR A 54 -10.85 -1.06 -1.28
C TYR A 54 -12.28 -1.42 -1.68
N SER A 55 -13.22 -0.51 -1.45
CA SER A 55 -14.62 -0.65 -1.87
C SER A 55 -14.78 -0.25 -3.34
N ALA A 56 -15.68 -0.95 -4.04
CA ALA A 56 -16.13 -0.57 -5.38
C ALA A 56 -17.08 0.64 -5.34
#